data_AF-A0A8J4VIX5-F1
#
_entry.id   AF-A0A8J4VIX5-F1
#
_cell.length_a   1.000
_cell.length_b   1.000
_cell.length_c   1.000
_cell.angle_alpha   90.00
_cell.angle_beta   90.00
_cell.angle_gamma   90.00
#
_symmetry.space_group_name_H-M   'P 1'
#
loop_
_entity.id
_entity.type
_entity.pdbx_description
1 polymer ?
#
loop_
_entity_poly.entity_id
_entity_poly.type
_entity_poly.pdbx_seq_one_letter_code
_entity_poly.pdbx_strand_id
1 'polypeptide(L)'
;MAESAPAFKTQMVQKSVQELVLNGDELPENYIHKDRDGGDLDVPLVEIPVVNLGLLKSLSTSKEELQKLRSALSTWGCIQVLIPTPNITSILSN
;
A
#
# COMPACT_ATOMS: atom_id res chain seq x y z
N MET A 1 10.09 -54.73 -11.13
CA MET A 1 9.79 -53.67 -10.14
C MET A 1 9.79 -52.35 -10.89
N ALA A 2 8.62 -51.80 -11.18
CA ALA A 2 8.50 -50.53 -11.89
C ALA A 2 8.61 -49.39 -10.87
N GLU A 3 9.59 -48.53 -11.08
CA GLU A 3 9.84 -47.32 -10.31
C GLU A 3 8.74 -46.30 -10.64
N SER A 4 7.92 -45.97 -9.65
CA SER A 4 6.86 -44.96 -9.81
C SER A 4 7.49 -43.58 -9.80
N ALA A 5 7.56 -42.94 -10.96
CA ALA A 5 8.00 -41.57 -11.12
C ALA A 5 7.20 -40.60 -10.24
N PRO A 6 7.81 -39.50 -9.74
CA PRO A 6 7.12 -38.56 -8.87
C PRO A 6 6.09 -37.76 -9.68
N ALA A 7 4.86 -37.72 -9.18
CA ALA A 7 3.78 -36.92 -9.76
C ALA A 7 4.19 -35.44 -9.80
N PHE A 8 4.44 -34.93 -11.00
CA PHE A 8 4.64 -33.51 -11.26
C PHE A 8 3.35 -32.79 -10.88
N LYS A 9 3.36 -32.01 -9.79
CA LYS A 9 2.22 -31.18 -9.41
C LYS A 9 1.92 -30.24 -10.57
N THR A 10 0.83 -30.50 -11.27
CA THR A 10 0.27 -29.63 -12.29
C THR A 10 0.05 -28.26 -11.66
N GLN A 11 0.88 -27.30 -12.05
CA GLN A 11 0.67 -25.89 -11.75
C GLN A 11 -0.58 -25.46 -12.51
N MET A 12 -1.75 -25.62 -11.88
CA MET A 12 -3.01 -25.11 -12.40
C MET A 12 -2.86 -23.61 -12.58
N VAL A 13 -3.20 -23.11 -13.78
CA VAL A 13 -3.41 -21.70 -14.03
C VAL A 13 -4.46 -21.23 -13.04
N GLN A 14 -4.03 -20.53 -11.99
CA GLN A 14 -4.94 -19.98 -11.00
C GLN A 14 -5.62 -18.77 -11.65
N LYS A 15 -6.96 -18.75 -11.64
CA LYS A 15 -7.73 -17.56 -11.98
C LYS A 15 -7.27 -16.39 -11.11
N SER A 16 -7.30 -15.18 -11.65
CA SER A 16 -7.02 -13.99 -10.85
C SER A 16 -8.09 -13.82 -9.76
N VAL A 17 -7.72 -13.17 -8.65
CA VAL A 17 -8.68 -12.83 -7.58
C VAL A 17 -9.84 -11.99 -8.13
N GLN A 18 -9.57 -11.10 -9.09
CA GLN A 18 -10.58 -10.27 -9.73
C GLN A 18 -11.62 -11.13 -10.46
N GLU A 19 -11.20 -12.13 -11.23
CA GLU A 19 -12.10 -13.06 -11.92
C GLU A 19 -12.91 -13.92 -10.95
N LEU A 20 -12.29 -14.39 -9.86
CA LEU A 20 -13.00 -15.17 -8.83
C LEU A 20 -14.15 -14.35 -8.22
N VAL A 21 -13.89 -13.09 -7.89
CA VAL A 21 -14.92 -12.17 -7.36
C VAL A 21 -16.02 -11.90 -8.38
N LEU A 22 -15.66 -11.62 -9.64
CA LEU A 22 -16.63 -11.32 -10.70
C LEU A 22 -17.56 -12.52 -10.99
N ASN A 23 -17.05 -13.74 -10.89
CA ASN A 23 -17.81 -14.96 -11.15
C ASN A 23 -18.55 -15.49 -9.92
N GLY A 24 -18.33 -14.93 -8.73
CA GLY A 24 -18.89 -15.43 -7.48
C GLY A 24 -18.32 -16.78 -7.06
N ASP A 25 -17.10 -17.10 -7.50
CA ASP A 25 -16.41 -18.34 -7.15
C ASP A 25 -16.00 -18.32 -5.66
N GLU A 26 -15.94 -19.50 -5.03
CA GLU A 26 -15.43 -19.64 -3.65
C GLU A 26 -13.92 -19.31 -3.57
N LEU A 27 -13.50 -18.68 -2.47
CA LEU A 27 -12.10 -18.33 -2.23
C LEU A 27 -11.24 -19.60 -2.03
N PRO A 28 -10.19 -19.81 -2.87
CA PRO A 28 -9.30 -20.95 -2.70
C PRO A 28 -8.57 -20.94 -1.35
N GLU A 29 -8.34 -22.12 -0.77
CA GLU A 29 -7.68 -22.27 0.55
C GLU A 29 -6.32 -21.58 0.66
N ASN A 30 -5.59 -21.42 -0.45
CA ASN A 30 -4.29 -20.75 -0.47
C ASN A 30 -4.36 -19.24 -0.22
N TYR A 31 -5.55 -18.63 -0.23
CA TYR A 31 -5.78 -17.24 0.19
C TYR A 31 -6.18 -17.13 1.66
N ILE A 32 -6.48 -18.24 2.33
CA ILE A 32 -6.87 -18.26 3.73
C ILE A 32 -5.59 -18.35 4.56
N HIS A 33 -5.28 -17.28 5.32
CA HIS A 33 -4.15 -17.30 6.24
C HIS A 33 -4.48 -18.24 7.41
N LYS A 34 -3.78 -19.38 7.50
CA LYS A 34 -4.05 -20.44 8.49
C LYS A 34 -3.38 -20.21 9.84
N ASP A 35 -2.46 -19.25 9.91
CA ASP A 35 -1.71 -18.96 11.13
C ASP A 35 -2.28 -17.76 11.88
N ARG A 36 -2.37 -17.97 13.18
CA ARG A 36 -2.58 -16.99 14.24
C ARG A 36 -4.04 -16.60 14.47
N ASP A 37 -4.47 -16.90 15.70
CA ASP A 37 -5.39 -16.15 16.54
C ASP A 37 -6.15 -15.08 15.73
N GLY A 38 -7.45 -15.25 15.56
CA GLY A 38 -8.36 -14.22 15.04
C GLY A 38 -8.45 -13.03 16.01
N GLY A 39 -7.30 -12.64 16.55
CA GLY A 39 -7.06 -11.56 17.44
C GLY A 39 -7.44 -10.32 16.69
N ASP A 40 -8.46 -9.69 17.24
CA ASP A 40 -8.68 -8.27 17.15
C ASP A 40 -7.33 -7.59 16.89
N LEU A 41 -7.21 -6.94 15.74
CA LEU A 41 -6.10 -6.03 15.51
C LEU A 41 -6.32 -4.89 16.50
N ASP A 42 -5.95 -5.10 17.77
CA ASP A 42 -5.81 -4.07 18.79
C ASP A 42 -4.57 -3.23 18.46
N VAL A 43 -4.56 -2.76 17.22
CA VAL A 43 -3.61 -1.81 16.69
C VAL A 43 -4.26 -0.47 16.97
N PRO A 44 -3.63 0.39 17.79
CA PRO A 44 -4.17 1.69 18.08
C PRO A 44 -4.42 2.42 16.76
N LEU A 45 -5.60 3.02 16.62
CA LEU A 45 -5.92 3.85 15.46
C LEU A 45 -5.03 5.10 15.51
N VAL A 46 -3.93 5.05 14.75
CA VAL A 46 -2.96 6.13 14.66
C VAL A 46 -3.00 6.73 13.26
N GLU A 47 -3.05 8.06 13.18
CA GLU A 47 -3.05 8.77 11.90
C GLU A 47 -1.64 8.81 11.31
N ILE A 48 -1.49 8.30 10.08
CA ILE A 48 -0.22 8.35 9.36
C ILE A 48 0.15 9.81 9.07
N PRO A 49 1.38 10.26 9.38
CA PRO A 49 1.79 11.64 9.13
C PRO A 49 1.70 12.04 7.66
N VAL A 50 1.08 13.19 7.38
CA VAL A 50 0.96 13.77 6.03
C VAL A 50 2.00 14.87 5.83
N VAL A 51 2.80 14.83 4.77
CA VAL A 51 3.79 15.88 4.44
C VAL A 51 3.44 16.54 3.11
N ASN A 52 3.40 17.87 3.08
CA ASN A 52 3.17 18.64 1.86
C ASN A 52 4.50 19.03 1.22
N LEU A 53 4.90 18.29 0.18
CA LEU A 53 6.16 18.56 -0.53
C LEU A 53 6.13 19.88 -1.31
N GLY A 54 4.94 20.40 -1.63
CA GLY A 54 4.77 21.70 -2.27
C GLY A 54 5.28 22.85 -1.42
N LEU A 55 5.04 22.78 -0.12
CA LEU A 55 5.44 23.79 0.86
C LEU A 55 6.94 23.74 1.19
N LEU A 56 7.61 22.63 0.92
CA LEU A 56 9.08 22.54 1.03
C LEU A 56 9.79 23.44 0.03
N LYS A 57 9.13 23.80 -1.08
CA LYS A 57 9.71 24.66 -2.13
C LYS A 57 9.74 26.15 -1.74
N SER A 58 8.90 26.58 -0.81
CA SER A 58 8.84 27.98 -0.39
C SER A 58 9.64 28.18 0.89
N LEU A 59 10.54 29.18 0.90
CA LEU A 59 11.40 29.46 2.05
C LEU A 59 10.59 29.82 3.31
N SER A 60 9.42 30.45 3.16
CA SER A 60 8.56 30.85 4.29
C SER A 60 7.86 29.68 4.97
N THR A 61 7.52 28.62 4.23
CA THR A 61 6.75 27.47 4.75
C THR A 61 7.60 26.21 4.90
N SER A 62 8.79 26.18 4.31
CA SER A 62 9.66 24.99 4.27
C SER A 62 10.05 24.49 5.65
N LYS A 63 10.24 25.38 6.62
CA LYS A 63 10.70 25.01 7.97
C LYS A 63 9.73 24.07 8.67
N GLU A 64 8.44 24.38 8.66
CA GLU A 64 7.42 23.60 9.36
C GLU A 64 7.26 22.22 8.73
N GLU A 65 7.11 22.18 7.40
CA GLU A 65 6.94 20.92 6.68
C GLU A 65 8.20 20.05 6.70
N LEU A 66 9.40 20.66 6.71
CA LEU A 66 10.64 19.91 6.88
C LEU A 66 10.78 19.32 8.29
N GLN A 67 10.35 20.04 9.34
CA GLN A 67 10.31 19.47 10.69
C GLN A 67 9.30 18.32 10.79
N LYS A 68 8.13 18.47 10.17
CA LYS A 68 7.12 17.40 10.09
C LYS A 68 7.68 16.16 9.41
N LEU A 69 8.36 16.34 8.27
CA LEU A 69 9.04 15.26 7.55
C LEU A 69 10.10 14.58 8.42
N ARG A 70 10.98 15.36 9.07
CA ARG A 70 12.02 14.79 9.95
C ARG A 70 11.42 14.02 11.12
N SER A 71 10.41 14.56 11.77
CA SER A 71 9.72 13.91 12.89
C SER A 71 9.09 12.60 12.44
N ALA A 72 8.36 12.63 11.33
CA ALA A 72 7.71 11.45 10.76
C ALA A 72 8.73 10.37 10.40
N LEU A 73 9.82 10.69 9.69
CA LEU A 73 10.85 9.71 9.35
C LEU A 73 11.59 9.14 10.57
N SER A 74 11.62 9.88 11.69
CA SER A 74 12.30 9.43 12.92
C SER A 74 11.40 8.54 13.79
N THR A 75 10.07 8.66 13.66
CA THR A 75 9.09 8.01 14.55
C THR A 75 8.14 7.06 13.83
N TRP A 76 8.07 7.12 12.50
CA TRP A 76 7.18 6.32 11.65
C TRP A 76 7.95 5.60 10.54
N GLY A 77 7.46 4.40 10.18
CA GLY A 77 7.95 3.65 9.02
C GLY A 77 7.31 4.06 7.68
N CYS A 78 6.29 4.92 7.71
CA CYS A 78 5.58 5.39 6.53
C CYS A 78 5.03 6.81 6.70
N ILE A 79 4.80 7.50 5.58
CA ILE A 79 4.21 8.83 5.51
C ILE A 79 3.27 8.93 4.32
N GLN A 80 2.29 9.82 4.40
CA GLN A 80 1.47 10.25 3.27
C GLN A 80 2.03 11.55 2.69
N VAL A 81 1.90 11.74 1.38
CA VAL A 81 2.46 12.90 0.68
C VAL A 81 1.35 13.65 -0.05
N LEU A 82 1.27 14.97 0.19
CA LEU A 82 0.45 15.87 -0.60
C LEU A 82 1.32 16.57 -1.66
N ILE A 83 0.95 16.38 -2.92
CA ILE A 83 1.56 17.07 -4.06
C ILE A 83 0.57 18.14 -4.53
N PRO A 84 0.91 19.44 -4.52
CA PRO A 84 0.01 20.44 -5.06
C PRO A 84 -0.17 20.21 -6.56
N THR A 85 -1.42 20.23 -7.02
CA THR A 85 -1.74 20.25 -8.44
C THR A 85 -1.25 21.57 -9.05
N PRO A 86 -0.73 21.56 -10.29
CA PRO A 86 -0.40 22.80 -10.98
C PRO A 86 -1.67 23.63 -11.16
N ASN A 87 -1.60 24.90 -10.73
CA ASN A 87 -2.71 25.84 -10.87
C ASN A 87 -2.90 26.15 -12.37
N ILE A 88 -4.07 25.80 -12.92
CA ILE A 88 -4.41 25.96 -14.34
C ILE A 88 -4.26 27.42 -14.82
N THR A 89 -4.25 28.40 -13.92
CA THR A 89 -4.01 29.80 -14.28
C THR A 89 -2.57 30.06 -14.77
N SER A 90 -1.60 29.23 -14.37
CA SER A 90 -0.20 29.36 -14.81
C SER A 90 0.08 28.82 -16.23
N ILE A 91 -0.85 28.06 -16.82
CA ILE A 91 -0.74 27.54 -18.21
C ILE A 91 -1.41 28.45 -19.25
N LEU A 92 -2.18 29.46 -18.83
CA LEU A 92 -2.87 30.38 -19.74
C LEU A 92 -2.23 31.77 -19.82
N SER A 93 -1.14 32.01 -19.08
CA SER A 93 -0.40 33.27 -19.16
C SER A 93 0.76 33.11 -20.15
N ASN A 94 0.46 33.28 -21.45
CA ASN A 94 1.44 33.32 -22.53
C ASN A 94 1.13 34.46 -23.50
#